data_AF-A0A9W5YH26-F1
#
_entry.id   AF-A0A9W5YH26-F1
#
_cell.length_a   1.000
_cell.length_b   1.000
_cell.length_c   1.000
_cell.angle_alpha   90.00
_cell.angle_beta   90.00
_cell.angle_gamma   90.00
#
_symmetry.space_group_name_H-M   'P 1'
#
loop_
_entity.id
_entity.type
_entity.pdbx_description
1 polymer ?
#
loop_
_entity_poly.entity_id
_entity_poly.type
_entity_poly.pdbx_seq_one_letter_code
_entity_poly.pdbx_strand_id
1 'polypeptide(L)'
;MQKQNRVLVIPTNRLCLKAMESIVNEQLFVEENYLDVAMKYIVIDSSPRDVSKNNRKLMNKMRENLKNNNIYYFDTDKINTIYKEIVRALNIENKEEILQLLINNELSYGLAANRLSLIASLFHADYLHRRDSDVYLQKLDNRQLVKPIEIEMKYLGKKISEIDEGIYGKENYPEDETIYMVGGGYKGNWAVDFEDLARTKMEALVKLLHLVKPLLSYDDVKEIVKKRFILGSKEMYKKDNVLFTTDNYIEAGNFSLYKIFKYIPFSPAIETSGTDYLYHALLGNLRKPMLYHNRRVIHGYTPDRKGAEQTCMYHLRLAMYRCLSRYYMLLYKEILRDKNIFMKNELFNHTVIGKFLIDISKKDLKREQKEILDAMIDIYKGVNDNKYTILANNIIKNKDYIINKSSMDVYNHGILTLQWSNITKFAEENSRYLLNL
;
A
#
# COMPACT_ATOMS: atom_id res chain seq x y z
N MET A 1 -12.36 -11.14 28.13
CA MET A 1 -12.38 -10.86 26.68
C MET A 1 -10.96 -10.95 26.14
N GLN A 2 -10.76 -11.67 25.04
CA GLN A 2 -9.49 -11.65 24.32
C GLN A 2 -9.31 -10.25 23.70
N LYS A 3 -8.17 -9.60 23.95
CA LYS A 3 -7.92 -8.26 23.41
C LYS A 3 -7.82 -8.30 21.88
N GLN A 4 -8.32 -7.27 21.21
CA GLN A 4 -8.08 -7.10 19.78
C GLN A 4 -6.63 -6.65 19.54
N ASN A 5 -5.84 -7.49 18.89
CA ASN A 5 -4.46 -7.16 18.54
C ASN A 5 -4.41 -6.29 17.28
N ARG A 6 -3.78 -5.13 17.38
CA ARG A 6 -3.65 -4.15 16.30
C ARG A 6 -2.22 -3.64 16.21
N VAL A 7 -1.78 -3.31 15.00
CA VAL A 7 -0.50 -2.62 14.79
C VAL A 7 -0.72 -1.29 14.10
N LEU A 8 -0.03 -0.25 14.57
CA LEU A 8 0.11 1.06 13.92
C LEU A 8 1.55 1.17 13.43
N VAL A 9 1.74 1.18 12.12
CA VAL A 9 3.06 0.98 11.51
C VAL A 9 3.46 2.16 10.62
N ILE A 10 4.71 2.60 10.79
CA ILE A 10 5.39 3.54 9.89
C ILE A 10 6.53 2.80 9.16
N PRO A 11 6.37 2.46 7.86
CA PRO A 11 7.50 2.14 7.01
C PRO A 11 8.31 3.39 6.70
N THR A 12 9.63 3.29 6.79
CA THR A 12 10.52 4.38 6.39
C THR A 12 11.79 3.87 5.72
N ASN A 13 12.29 4.64 4.75
CA ASN A 13 13.63 4.54 4.19
C ASN A 13 14.39 5.87 4.31
N ARG A 14 13.89 6.76 5.17
CA ARG A 14 14.38 8.12 5.39
C ARG A 14 14.21 8.56 6.85
N LEU A 15 14.70 9.77 7.15
CA LEU A 15 14.43 10.42 8.42
C LEU A 15 12.92 10.72 8.54
N CYS A 16 12.26 10.29 9.61
CA CYS A 16 10.81 10.40 9.77
C CYS A 16 10.36 10.97 11.12
N LEU A 17 11.20 11.83 11.73
CA LEU A 17 10.97 12.38 13.07
C LEU A 17 9.59 13.02 13.24
N LYS A 18 9.20 13.89 12.29
CA LYS A 18 7.91 14.59 12.32
C LYS A 18 6.72 13.63 12.23
N ALA A 19 6.82 12.59 11.40
CA ALA A 19 5.80 11.57 11.29
C ALA A 19 5.68 10.82 12.62
N MET A 20 6.80 10.36 13.19
CA MET A 20 6.82 9.64 14.46
C MET A 20 6.21 10.44 15.62
N GLU A 21 6.64 11.69 15.80
CA GLU A 21 6.12 12.59 16.84
C GLU A 21 4.62 12.91 16.65
N SER A 22 4.16 12.94 15.41
CA SER A 22 2.75 13.21 15.13
C SER A 22 1.88 11.98 15.40
N ILE A 23 2.30 10.81 14.91
CA ILE A 23 1.50 9.58 14.89
C ILE A 23 1.42 8.92 16.27
N VAL A 24 2.36 9.19 17.18
CA VAL A 24 2.22 8.72 18.59
C VAL A 24 0.94 9.21 19.26
N ASN A 25 0.37 10.33 18.80
CA ASN A 25 -0.92 10.83 19.30
C ASN A 25 -2.09 9.90 18.93
N GLU A 26 -1.98 9.12 17.84
CA GLU A 26 -2.95 8.07 17.51
C GLU A 26 -2.82 6.88 18.48
N GLN A 27 -1.58 6.47 18.82
CA GLN A 27 -1.34 5.44 19.83
C GLN A 27 -1.91 5.85 21.19
N LEU A 28 -1.59 7.05 21.67
CA LEU A 28 -2.08 7.58 22.95
C LEU A 28 -3.61 7.62 22.98
N PHE A 29 -4.24 8.09 21.90
CA PHE A 29 -5.68 8.10 21.78
C PHE A 29 -6.28 6.69 21.94
N VAL A 30 -5.69 5.68 21.29
CA VAL A 30 -6.19 4.30 21.41
C VAL A 30 -6.01 3.76 22.83
N GLU A 31 -4.85 4.00 23.45
CA GLU A 31 -4.58 3.57 24.83
C GLU A 31 -5.54 4.21 25.86
N GLU A 32 -5.96 5.45 25.62
CA GLU A 32 -6.90 6.18 26.48
C GLU A 32 -8.36 5.74 26.31
N ASN A 33 -8.76 5.35 25.09
CA ASN A 33 -10.18 5.17 24.75
C ASN A 33 -10.60 3.70 24.53
N TYR A 34 -9.66 2.75 24.37
CA TYR A 34 -9.97 1.36 24.03
C TYR A 34 -9.22 0.35 24.91
N LEU A 35 -9.79 0.00 26.07
CA LEU A 35 -9.17 -0.88 27.06
C LEU A 35 -9.03 -2.35 26.61
N ASP A 36 -9.89 -2.77 25.67
CA ASP A 36 -9.93 -4.11 25.06
C ASP A 36 -9.02 -4.24 23.83
N VAL A 37 -8.26 -3.19 23.48
CA VAL A 37 -7.35 -3.16 22.34
C VAL A 37 -5.90 -3.24 22.82
N ALA A 38 -5.12 -4.11 22.17
CA ALA A 38 -3.68 -4.19 22.32
C ALA A 38 -3.01 -3.58 21.07
N MET A 39 -2.87 -2.26 21.05
CA MET A 39 -2.21 -1.55 19.95
C MET A 39 -0.69 -1.53 20.15
N LYS A 40 0.06 -1.95 19.12
CA LYS A 40 1.51 -1.81 19.05
C LYS A 40 1.90 -0.76 18.03
N TYR A 41 2.70 0.22 18.45
CA TYR A 41 3.26 1.24 17.57
C TYR A 41 4.62 0.79 17.04
N ILE A 42 4.79 0.74 15.73
CA ILE A 42 5.93 0.06 15.10
C ILE A 42 6.56 0.96 14.03
N VAL A 43 7.88 1.06 14.05
CA VAL A 43 8.66 1.65 12.95
C VAL A 43 9.45 0.54 12.27
N ILE A 44 9.32 0.44 10.95
CA ILE A 44 10.10 -0.46 10.09
C ILE A 44 11.03 0.41 9.26
N ASP A 45 12.32 0.35 9.56
CA ASP A 45 13.33 1.27 9.03
C ASP A 45 14.32 0.56 8.10
N SER A 46 14.25 0.91 6.82
CA SER A 46 15.17 0.48 5.78
C SER A 46 16.10 1.60 5.30
N SER A 47 16.31 2.63 6.12
CA SER A 47 17.21 3.75 5.83
C SER A 47 18.67 3.35 6.05
N PRO A 48 19.63 4.11 5.48
CA PRO A 48 21.04 3.99 5.84
C PRO A 48 21.28 4.11 7.34
N ARG A 49 22.35 3.48 7.83
CA ARG A 49 22.64 3.32 9.27
C ARG A 49 22.64 4.62 10.07
N ASP A 50 23.15 5.72 9.50
CA ASP A 50 23.20 7.01 10.20
C ASP A 50 21.81 7.62 10.35
N VAL A 51 20.94 7.45 9.36
CA VAL A 51 19.54 7.89 9.41
C VAL A 51 18.75 7.03 10.40
N SER A 52 18.91 5.71 10.33
CA SER A 52 18.20 4.77 11.21
C SER A 52 18.61 4.93 12.68
N LYS A 53 19.87 5.29 12.97
CA LYS A 53 20.32 5.67 14.32
C LYS A 53 19.54 6.85 14.89
N ASN A 54 19.27 7.87 14.07
CA ASN A 54 18.50 9.05 14.50
C ASN A 54 17.02 8.71 14.72
N ASN A 55 16.41 7.94 13.82
CA ASN A 55 15.03 7.47 14.01
C ASN A 55 14.90 6.62 15.28
N ARG A 56 15.82 5.67 15.51
CA ARG A 56 15.86 4.82 16.71
C ARG A 56 16.04 5.64 18.00
N LYS A 57 16.89 6.67 17.99
CA LYS A 57 17.08 7.56 19.14
C LYS A 57 15.78 8.25 19.56
N LEU A 58 15.04 8.80 18.59
CA LEU A 58 13.74 9.42 18.88
C LEU A 58 12.74 8.38 19.40
N MET A 59 12.68 7.21 18.78
CA MET A 59 11.77 6.14 19.19
C MET A 59 11.99 5.71 20.65
N ASN A 60 13.26 5.60 21.07
CA ASN A 60 13.61 5.30 22.46
C ASN A 60 13.17 6.40 23.41
N LYS A 61 13.34 7.68 23.05
CA LYS A 61 12.85 8.82 23.85
C LYS A 61 11.32 8.81 23.97
N MET A 62 10.61 8.45 22.90
CA MET A 62 9.15 8.37 22.91
C MET A 62 8.65 7.23 23.80
N ARG A 63 9.39 6.12 23.90
CA ARG A 63 9.05 4.98 24.76
C ARG A 63 8.88 5.39 26.23
N GLU A 64 9.71 6.31 26.72
CA GLU A 64 9.65 6.81 28.10
C GLU A 64 8.29 7.47 28.44
N ASN A 65 7.56 7.96 27.42
CA ASN A 65 6.29 8.67 27.60
C ASN A 65 5.06 7.78 27.39
N LEU A 66 5.22 6.50 27.02
CA LEU A 66 4.10 5.59 26.75
C LEU A 66 3.90 4.62 27.92
N LYS A 67 2.65 4.52 28.40
CA LYS A 67 2.30 3.75 29.60
C LYS A 67 2.67 2.26 29.50
N ASN A 68 2.60 1.69 28.30
CA ASN A 68 2.67 0.24 28.10
C ASN A 68 3.94 -0.24 27.38
N ASN A 69 4.90 0.64 27.09
CA ASN A 69 6.11 0.29 26.29
C ASN A 69 5.79 -0.47 24.98
N ASN A 70 4.60 -0.27 24.41
CA ASN A 70 4.08 -0.97 23.23
C ASN A 70 4.65 -0.41 21.92
N ILE A 71 5.94 -0.11 21.92
CA ILE A 71 6.63 0.62 20.87
C ILE A 71 7.83 -0.19 20.39
N TYR A 72 7.86 -0.51 19.10
CA TYR A 72 8.83 -1.43 18.50
C TYR A 72 9.52 -0.78 17.32
N TYR A 73 10.79 -1.17 17.12
CA TYR A 73 11.61 -0.68 16.04
C TYR A 73 12.31 -1.87 15.40
N PHE A 74 12.10 -2.05 14.10
CA PHE A 74 12.73 -3.09 13.30
C PHE A 74 13.56 -2.45 12.19
N ASP A 75 14.83 -2.82 12.10
CA ASP A 75 15.65 -2.52 10.93
C ASP A 75 15.60 -3.66 9.91
N THR A 76 16.10 -3.37 8.71
CA THR A 76 16.20 -4.36 7.63
C THR A 76 16.94 -5.63 8.06
N ASP A 77 18.03 -5.52 8.80
CA ASP A 77 18.83 -6.67 9.23
C ASP A 77 18.02 -7.60 10.13
N LYS A 78 17.29 -7.04 11.09
CA LYS A 78 16.41 -7.82 11.96
C LYS A 78 15.33 -8.56 11.18
N ILE A 79 14.65 -7.87 10.26
CA ILE A 79 13.60 -8.46 9.45
C ILE A 79 14.16 -9.56 8.52
N ASN A 80 15.32 -9.32 7.92
CA ASN A 80 16.00 -10.30 7.07
C ASN A 80 16.38 -11.55 7.86
N THR A 81 16.86 -11.41 9.09
CA THR A 81 17.13 -12.55 9.98
C THR A 81 15.86 -13.34 10.27
N ILE A 82 14.75 -12.66 10.57
CA ILE A 82 13.45 -13.32 10.78
C ILE A 82 13.01 -14.10 9.52
N TYR A 83 13.09 -13.50 8.33
CA TYR A 83 12.74 -14.21 7.09
C TYR A 83 13.62 -15.43 6.84
N LYS A 84 14.94 -15.32 7.06
CA LYS A 84 15.87 -16.45 6.94
C LYS A 84 15.48 -17.59 7.87
N GLU A 85 15.17 -17.28 9.12
CA GLU A 85 14.77 -18.29 10.10
C GLU A 85 13.45 -18.97 9.75
N ILE A 86 12.44 -18.20 9.32
CA ILE A 86 11.16 -18.75 8.88
C ILE A 86 11.37 -19.69 7.68
N VAL A 87 12.04 -19.23 6.62
CA VAL A 87 12.25 -20.02 5.40
C VAL A 87 13.11 -21.26 5.68
N ARG A 88 14.10 -21.14 6.57
CA ARG A 88 14.92 -22.28 7.01
C ARG A 88 14.07 -23.36 7.68
N ALA A 89 13.18 -22.96 8.59
CA ALA A 89 12.35 -23.87 9.37
C ALA A 89 11.16 -24.46 8.59
N LEU A 90 10.62 -23.74 7.62
CA LEU A 90 9.52 -24.23 6.79
C LEU A 90 9.97 -25.37 5.87
N ASN A 91 9.12 -26.39 5.69
CA ASN A 91 9.33 -27.45 4.71
C ASN A 91 8.74 -27.04 3.34
N ILE A 92 9.37 -26.06 2.69
CA ILE A 92 8.96 -25.54 1.38
C ILE A 92 10.03 -25.84 0.33
N GLU A 93 9.60 -26.11 -0.90
CA GLU A 93 10.47 -26.18 -2.06
C GLU A 93 11.01 -24.79 -2.41
N ASN A 94 12.13 -24.74 -3.14
CA ASN A 94 12.74 -23.49 -3.65
C ASN A 94 13.00 -22.43 -2.57
N LYS A 95 13.49 -22.84 -1.39
CA LYS A 95 13.81 -21.94 -0.26
C LYS A 95 14.65 -20.74 -0.66
N GLU A 96 15.66 -20.95 -1.52
CA GLU A 96 16.54 -19.89 -1.98
C GLU A 96 15.80 -18.85 -2.83
N GLU A 97 14.95 -19.30 -3.76
CA GLU A 97 14.11 -18.42 -4.57
C GLU A 97 13.16 -17.61 -3.69
N ILE A 98 12.45 -18.25 -2.76
CA ILE A 98 11.56 -17.57 -1.81
C ILE A 98 12.32 -16.54 -0.97
N LEU A 99 13.53 -16.87 -0.52
CA LEU A 99 14.34 -15.94 0.26
C LEU A 99 14.76 -14.71 -0.57
N GLN A 100 15.10 -14.88 -1.84
CA GLN A 100 15.41 -13.77 -2.76
C GLN A 100 14.19 -12.86 -3.00
N LEU A 101 12.97 -13.40 -2.95
CA LEU A 101 11.74 -12.61 -3.05
C LEU A 101 11.41 -11.83 -1.76
N LEU A 102 11.88 -12.31 -0.60
CA LEU A 102 11.65 -11.71 0.72
C LEU A 102 12.78 -10.78 1.16
N ILE A 103 13.98 -10.94 0.61
CA ILE A 103 15.17 -10.20 0.99
C ILE A 103 15.80 -9.60 -0.26
N ASN A 104 15.55 -8.32 -0.47
CA ASN A 104 16.14 -7.54 -1.55
C ASN A 104 16.49 -6.13 -1.04
N ASN A 105 17.60 -5.58 -1.55
CA ASN A 105 18.09 -4.24 -1.22
C ASN A 105 17.64 -3.19 -2.23
N GLU A 106 17.12 -3.60 -3.39
CA GLU A 106 16.53 -2.71 -4.39
C GLU A 106 15.17 -2.17 -3.93
N LEU A 107 14.74 -1.07 -4.54
CA LEU A 107 13.47 -0.44 -4.17
C LEU A 107 12.31 -1.33 -4.61
N SER A 108 11.56 -1.86 -3.65
CA SER A 108 10.32 -2.60 -3.90
C SER A 108 9.23 -2.15 -2.93
N TYR A 109 8.19 -1.51 -3.47
CA TYR A 109 7.04 -1.03 -2.69
C TYR A 109 6.27 -2.19 -2.07
N GLY A 110 6.10 -3.28 -2.84
CA GLY A 110 5.44 -4.47 -2.34
C GLY A 110 6.27 -5.22 -1.31
N LEU A 111 7.60 -5.29 -1.45
CA LEU A 111 8.45 -5.87 -0.39
C LEU A 111 8.34 -5.06 0.91
N ALA A 112 8.37 -3.73 0.83
CA ALA A 112 8.17 -2.87 2.00
C ALA A 112 6.81 -3.17 2.68
N ALA A 113 5.74 -3.33 1.90
CA ALA A 113 4.41 -3.68 2.42
C ALA A 113 4.31 -5.14 2.93
N ASN A 114 5.09 -6.07 2.38
CA ASN A 114 5.20 -7.45 2.88
C ASN A 114 5.89 -7.49 4.25
N ARG A 115 6.90 -6.64 4.48
CA ARG A 115 7.52 -6.49 5.82
C ARG A 115 6.49 -6.06 6.87
N LEU A 116 5.62 -5.11 6.53
CA LEU A 116 4.51 -4.69 7.40
C LEU A 116 3.60 -5.88 7.77
N SER A 117 3.27 -6.69 6.78
CA SER A 117 2.40 -7.85 6.90
C SER A 117 3.02 -8.97 7.75
N LEU A 118 4.33 -9.22 7.59
CA LEU A 118 5.10 -10.12 8.47
C LEU A 118 5.06 -9.63 9.92
N ILE A 119 5.41 -8.36 10.16
CA ILE A 119 5.46 -7.82 11.52
C ILE A 119 4.07 -7.84 12.17
N ALA A 120 3.00 -7.51 11.44
CA ALA A 120 1.64 -7.64 11.95
C ALA A 120 1.33 -9.08 12.39
N SER A 121 1.78 -10.08 11.62
CA SER A 121 1.60 -11.50 11.94
C SER A 121 2.40 -11.91 13.19
N LEU A 122 3.63 -11.44 13.37
CA LEU A 122 4.42 -11.65 14.61
C LEU A 122 3.70 -11.13 15.86
N PHE A 123 2.90 -10.06 15.73
CA PHE A 123 2.13 -9.51 16.84
C PHE A 123 0.70 -10.07 16.94
N HIS A 124 0.40 -11.16 16.22
CA HIS A 124 -0.94 -11.77 16.18
C HIS A 124 -2.03 -10.76 15.80
N ALA A 125 -1.68 -9.72 15.03
CA ALA A 125 -2.58 -8.63 14.74
C ALA A 125 -3.52 -9.00 13.60
N ASP A 126 -4.82 -8.75 13.81
CA ASP A 126 -5.83 -8.87 12.75
C ASP A 126 -6.09 -7.54 12.04
N TYR A 127 -5.64 -6.44 12.66
CA TYR A 127 -5.80 -5.08 12.16
C TYR A 127 -4.44 -4.42 11.99
N LEU A 128 -4.20 -3.86 10.81
CA LEU A 128 -2.98 -3.15 10.46
C LEU A 128 -3.34 -1.73 10.05
N HIS A 129 -2.82 -0.73 10.75
CA HIS A 129 -2.96 0.69 10.46
C HIS A 129 -1.62 1.20 9.92
N ARG A 130 -1.59 1.75 8.69
CA ARG A 130 -0.38 2.27 8.05
C ARG A 130 -0.41 3.79 7.98
N ARG A 131 0.74 4.40 8.27
CA ARG A 131 1.04 5.80 7.98
C ARG A 131 2.41 5.88 7.32
N ASP A 132 2.53 6.56 6.19
CA ASP A 132 3.84 6.68 5.52
C ASP A 132 4.81 7.61 6.29
N SER A 133 6.11 7.37 6.15
CA SER A 133 7.17 8.18 6.79
C SER A 133 7.14 9.69 6.52
N ASP A 134 6.44 10.13 5.47
CA ASP A 134 6.30 11.51 5.01
C ASP A 134 4.91 12.11 5.27
N VAL A 135 4.09 11.45 6.11
CA VAL A 135 2.79 11.96 6.52
C VAL A 135 2.73 12.31 8.01
N TYR A 136 1.87 13.27 8.35
CA TYR A 136 1.60 13.66 9.74
C TYR A 136 0.17 14.15 9.89
N LEU A 137 -0.33 14.15 11.13
CA LEU A 137 -1.70 14.52 11.45
C LEU A 137 -1.97 15.99 11.14
N GLN A 138 -3.19 16.27 10.68
CA GLN A 138 -3.66 17.65 10.56
C GLN A 138 -3.86 18.25 11.95
N LYS A 139 -3.47 19.52 12.09
CA LYS A 139 -3.72 20.32 13.29
C LYS A 139 -4.76 21.38 12.95
N LEU A 140 -5.86 21.40 13.70
CA LEU A 140 -6.90 22.42 13.61
C LEU A 140 -6.50 23.69 14.36
N ASP A 141 -7.23 24.79 14.16
CA ASP A 141 -6.93 26.09 14.77
C ASP A 141 -6.96 26.03 16.31
N ASN A 142 -7.84 25.21 16.87
CA ASN A 142 -7.92 24.91 18.31
C ASN A 142 -6.79 23.97 18.81
N ARG A 143 -5.79 23.68 17.97
CA ARG A 143 -4.65 22.78 18.22
C ARG A 143 -4.99 21.29 18.31
N GLN A 144 -6.25 20.89 18.13
CA GLN A 144 -6.65 19.50 18.08
C GLN A 144 -6.05 18.82 16.86
N LEU A 145 -5.56 17.59 17.05
CA LEU A 145 -5.08 16.75 15.96
C LEU A 145 -6.24 15.93 15.40
N VAL A 146 -6.41 15.98 14.08
CA VAL A 146 -7.35 15.11 13.37
C VAL A 146 -6.69 13.73 13.25
N LYS A 147 -7.22 12.76 13.98
CA LYS A 147 -6.68 11.40 14.07
C LYS A 147 -7.49 10.46 13.17
N PRO A 148 -6.96 10.00 12.02
CA PRO A 148 -7.64 9.02 11.18
C PRO A 148 -8.02 7.73 11.92
N ILE A 149 -7.18 7.30 12.88
CA ILE A 149 -7.40 6.08 13.66
C ILE A 149 -8.75 6.07 14.39
N GLU A 150 -9.32 7.23 14.72
CA GLU A 150 -10.66 7.31 15.33
C GLU A 150 -11.73 6.64 14.46
N ILE A 151 -11.69 6.91 13.15
CA ILE A 151 -12.64 6.36 12.19
C ILE A 151 -12.29 4.90 11.85
N GLU A 152 -10.99 4.59 11.74
CA GLU A 152 -10.52 3.23 11.49
C GLU A 152 -10.91 2.28 12.63
N MET A 153 -10.78 2.70 13.89
CA MET A 153 -11.22 1.92 15.06
C MET A 153 -12.74 1.74 15.08
N LYS A 154 -13.50 2.72 14.60
CA LYS A 154 -14.97 2.66 14.56
C LYS A 154 -15.50 1.64 13.55
N TYR A 155 -14.86 1.47 12.39
CA TYR A 155 -15.45 0.72 11.26
C TYR A 155 -14.65 -0.49 10.77
N LEU A 156 -13.33 -0.52 10.92
CA LEU A 156 -12.52 -1.58 10.32
C LEU A 156 -12.85 -2.95 10.94
N GLY A 157 -13.09 -3.95 10.10
CA GLY A 157 -13.43 -5.32 10.49
C GLY A 157 -14.85 -5.51 11.03
N LYS A 158 -15.70 -4.47 11.01
CA LYS A 158 -17.13 -4.59 11.31
C LYS A 158 -17.91 -5.10 10.11
N LYS A 159 -19.07 -5.70 10.39
CA LYS A 159 -20.07 -6.01 9.38
C LYS A 159 -20.83 -4.76 8.94
N ILE A 160 -21.39 -4.78 7.74
CA ILE A 160 -22.26 -3.71 7.23
C ILE A 160 -23.48 -3.49 8.15
N SER A 161 -24.02 -4.54 8.76
CA SER A 161 -25.12 -4.44 9.73
C SER A 161 -24.78 -3.67 11.01
N GLU A 162 -23.50 -3.49 11.32
CA GLU A 162 -23.02 -2.90 12.59
C GLU A 162 -22.64 -1.42 12.48
N ILE A 163 -22.84 -0.81 11.30
CA ILE A 163 -22.46 0.57 11.01
C ILE A 163 -23.67 1.48 10.76
N ASP A 164 -23.46 2.78 10.97
CA ASP A 164 -24.49 3.81 10.85
C ASP A 164 -25.24 3.75 9.50
N GLU A 165 -26.58 3.82 9.52
CA GLU A 165 -27.41 3.79 8.31
C GLU A 165 -27.18 4.96 7.34
N GLY A 166 -26.68 6.10 7.83
CA GLY A 166 -26.47 7.30 7.03
C GLY A 166 -25.21 7.31 6.16
N ILE A 167 -24.41 6.24 6.15
CA ILE A 167 -23.16 6.18 5.39
C ILE A 167 -23.47 5.92 3.91
N TYR A 168 -23.13 6.89 3.06
CA TYR A 168 -23.39 6.80 1.62
C TYR A 168 -22.72 5.56 1.00
N GLY A 169 -23.48 4.81 0.20
CA GLY A 169 -23.02 3.64 -0.53
C GLY A 169 -23.15 2.32 0.25
N LYS A 170 -23.65 2.35 1.50
CA LYS A 170 -23.87 1.17 2.35
C LYS A 170 -24.78 0.15 1.67
N GLU A 171 -25.82 0.65 0.98
CA GLU A 171 -26.83 -0.13 0.26
C GLU A 171 -26.27 -1.00 -0.88
N ASN A 172 -25.02 -0.78 -1.29
CA ASN A 172 -24.37 -1.57 -2.33
C ASN A 172 -23.73 -2.87 -1.81
N TYR A 173 -23.79 -3.12 -0.50
CA TYR A 173 -23.19 -4.27 0.14
C TYR A 173 -24.21 -5.05 0.99
N PRO A 174 -24.16 -6.40 0.97
CA PRO A 174 -24.90 -7.24 1.91
C PRO A 174 -24.58 -6.90 3.38
N GLU A 175 -25.56 -7.08 4.26
CA GLU A 175 -25.46 -6.76 5.69
C GLU A 175 -24.37 -7.55 6.43
N ASP A 176 -24.09 -8.77 6.00
CA ASP A 176 -23.12 -9.67 6.61
C ASP A 176 -21.68 -9.46 6.13
N GLU A 177 -21.46 -8.65 5.07
CA GLU A 177 -20.13 -8.37 4.54
C GLU A 177 -19.28 -7.59 5.54
N THR A 178 -17.99 -7.94 5.59
CA THR A 178 -17.01 -7.30 6.49
C THR A 178 -16.28 -6.15 5.79
N ILE A 179 -16.02 -5.06 6.51
CA ILE A 179 -15.22 -3.94 6.01
C ILE A 179 -13.73 -4.29 6.10
N TYR A 180 -13.09 -4.52 4.95
CA TYR A 180 -11.69 -4.97 4.89
C TYR A 180 -10.67 -3.84 4.88
N MET A 181 -11.06 -2.64 4.47
CA MET A 181 -10.17 -1.49 4.37
C MET A 181 -10.90 -0.21 4.79
N VAL A 182 -10.25 0.58 5.63
CA VAL A 182 -10.71 1.92 6.01
C VAL A 182 -9.54 2.87 5.87
N GLY A 183 -9.73 4.02 5.25
CA GLY A 183 -8.65 4.99 5.12
C GLY A 183 -9.08 6.32 4.53
N GLY A 184 -8.11 7.20 4.32
CA GLY A 184 -8.34 8.55 3.84
C GLY A 184 -7.32 8.98 2.79
N GLY A 185 -7.49 10.23 2.36
CA GLY A 185 -6.61 10.85 1.36
C GLY A 185 -5.44 11.62 1.98
N TYR A 186 -4.72 12.32 1.10
CA TYR A 186 -3.71 13.32 1.47
C TYR A 186 -4.24 14.74 1.38
N LYS A 187 -3.66 15.60 2.22
CA LYS A 187 -3.68 17.06 2.13
C LYS A 187 -2.24 17.54 1.89
N GLY A 188 -2.07 18.61 1.12
CA GLY A 188 -0.76 19.13 0.74
C GLY A 188 -0.29 18.53 -0.57
N ASN A 189 0.87 17.90 -0.58
CA ASN A 189 1.41 17.39 -1.84
C ASN A 189 0.60 16.20 -2.37
N TRP A 190 0.54 16.06 -3.70
CA TRP A 190 -0.26 15.00 -4.33
C TRP A 190 0.29 13.61 -3.98
N ALA A 191 -0.61 12.63 -3.92
CA ALA A 191 -0.18 11.24 -3.93
C ALA A 191 0.37 10.92 -5.31
N VAL A 192 1.47 10.16 -5.37
CA VAL A 192 2.16 9.86 -6.63
C VAL A 192 2.76 11.13 -7.26
N ASP A 193 3.94 11.04 -7.86
CA ASP A 193 4.68 12.21 -8.39
C ASP A 193 4.06 12.75 -9.71
N PHE A 194 2.73 12.91 -9.75
CA PHE A 194 1.95 13.44 -10.88
C PHE A 194 1.79 14.97 -10.88
N GLU A 195 2.06 15.62 -9.75
CA GLU A 195 1.89 17.07 -9.64
C GLU A 195 2.78 17.82 -10.64
N ASP A 196 4.02 17.34 -10.84
CA ASP A 196 4.95 17.89 -11.81
C ASP A 196 4.40 17.79 -13.24
N LEU A 197 3.88 16.62 -13.64
CA LEU A 197 3.27 16.42 -14.96
C LEU A 197 2.02 17.27 -15.13
N ALA A 198 1.19 17.39 -14.10
CA ALA A 198 -0.01 18.22 -14.15
C ALA A 198 0.31 19.71 -14.30
N ARG A 199 1.37 20.19 -13.63
CA ARG A 199 1.85 21.57 -13.73
C ARG A 199 2.42 21.86 -15.11
N THR A 200 3.12 20.91 -15.72
CA THR A 200 3.66 21.08 -17.07
C THR A 200 2.57 20.94 -18.13
N LYS A 201 1.72 19.89 -18.07
CA LYS A 201 0.65 19.63 -19.03
C LYS A 201 -0.45 18.72 -18.45
N MET A 202 -1.54 19.33 -17.98
CA MET A 202 -2.68 18.61 -17.38
C MET A 202 -3.27 17.56 -18.33
N GLU A 203 -3.38 17.85 -19.62
CA GLU A 203 -3.92 16.91 -20.61
C GLU A 203 -3.06 15.64 -20.72
N ALA A 204 -1.74 15.74 -20.49
CA ALA A 204 -0.86 14.58 -20.48
C ALA A 204 -1.12 13.69 -19.26
N LEU A 205 -1.35 14.27 -18.08
CA LEU A 205 -1.77 13.51 -16.89
C LEU A 205 -3.12 12.81 -17.12
N VAL A 206 -4.10 13.53 -17.67
CA VAL A 206 -5.43 12.98 -17.96
C VAL A 206 -5.31 11.80 -18.93
N LYS A 207 -4.54 11.93 -20.01
CA LYS A 207 -4.27 10.83 -20.95
C LYS A 207 -3.57 9.65 -20.26
N LEU A 208 -2.58 9.92 -19.41
CA LEU A 208 -1.82 8.89 -18.69
C LEU A 208 -2.69 8.09 -17.70
N LEU A 209 -3.64 8.74 -17.04
CA LEU A 209 -4.59 8.09 -16.14
C LEU A 209 -5.67 7.31 -16.91
N HIS A 210 -6.12 7.84 -18.04
CA HIS A 210 -7.09 7.18 -18.92
C HIS A 210 -6.57 5.82 -19.44
N LEU A 211 -5.26 5.66 -19.63
CA LEU A 211 -4.65 4.39 -20.04
C LEU A 211 -5.01 3.19 -19.14
N VAL A 212 -5.37 3.43 -17.87
CA VAL A 212 -5.81 2.37 -16.94
C VAL A 212 -7.28 2.45 -16.56
N LYS A 213 -8.00 3.40 -17.14
CA LYS A 213 -9.44 3.58 -16.99
C LYS A 213 -10.07 3.83 -18.37
N PRO A 214 -9.88 2.91 -19.33
CA PRO A 214 -10.29 3.14 -20.73
C PRO A 214 -11.81 3.17 -20.93
N LEU A 215 -12.59 2.78 -19.93
CA LEU A 215 -14.05 2.85 -19.94
C LEU A 215 -14.60 4.20 -19.47
N LEU A 216 -13.76 5.06 -18.90
CA LEU A 216 -14.15 6.40 -18.47
C LEU A 216 -13.91 7.39 -19.61
N SER A 217 -14.75 8.41 -19.73
CA SER A 217 -14.44 9.52 -20.61
C SER A 217 -13.24 10.32 -20.09
N TYR A 218 -12.60 11.12 -20.96
CA TYR A 218 -11.57 12.05 -20.50
C TYR A 218 -12.07 13.06 -19.48
N ASP A 219 -13.34 13.45 -19.55
CA ASP A 219 -13.93 14.40 -18.60
C ASP A 219 -14.19 13.74 -17.23
N ASP A 220 -14.58 12.47 -17.20
CA ASP A 220 -14.65 11.70 -15.94
C ASP A 220 -13.26 11.60 -15.29
N VAL A 221 -12.22 11.34 -16.08
CA VAL A 221 -10.84 11.31 -15.58
C VAL A 221 -10.40 12.69 -15.06
N LYS A 222 -10.76 13.78 -15.75
CA LYS A 222 -10.50 15.15 -15.26
C LYS A 222 -11.18 15.40 -13.93
N GLU A 223 -12.45 14.99 -13.77
CA GLU A 223 -13.16 15.15 -12.50
C GLU A 223 -12.55 14.31 -11.38
N ILE A 224 -12.04 13.11 -11.68
CA ILE A 224 -11.24 12.32 -10.71
C ILE A 224 -9.98 13.11 -10.29
N VAL A 225 -9.22 13.67 -11.25
CA VAL A 225 -8.02 14.46 -10.95
C VAL A 225 -8.36 15.67 -10.08
N LYS A 226 -9.42 16.37 -10.43
CA LYS A 226 -9.90 17.54 -9.70
C LYS A 226 -10.31 17.18 -8.27
N LYS A 227 -11.16 16.15 -8.08
CA LYS A 227 -11.61 15.73 -6.75
C LYS A 227 -10.46 15.18 -5.89
N ARG A 228 -9.71 14.22 -6.41
CA ARG A 228 -8.66 13.50 -5.67
C ARG A 228 -7.46 14.39 -5.37
N PHE A 229 -6.91 15.02 -6.40
CA PHE A 229 -5.62 15.70 -6.31
C PHE A 229 -5.77 17.20 -6.06
N ILE A 230 -6.56 17.92 -6.86
CA ILE A 230 -6.63 19.39 -6.76
C ILE A 230 -7.41 19.86 -5.52
N LEU A 231 -8.63 19.37 -5.34
CA LEU A 231 -9.49 19.72 -4.22
C LEU A 231 -9.05 18.98 -2.96
N GLY A 232 -8.78 17.68 -3.08
CA GLY A 232 -8.34 16.86 -1.95
C GLY A 232 -7.05 17.35 -1.29
N SER A 233 -6.08 17.85 -2.07
CA SER A 233 -4.85 18.43 -1.51
C SER A 233 -5.09 19.71 -0.68
N LYS A 234 -6.21 20.40 -0.89
CA LYS A 234 -6.53 21.68 -0.25
C LYS A 234 -7.63 21.57 0.80
N GLU A 235 -8.28 20.41 0.90
CA GLU A 235 -9.41 20.19 1.79
C GLU A 235 -8.96 20.34 3.26
N MET A 236 -9.61 21.28 3.96
CA MET A 236 -9.49 21.42 5.41
C MET A 236 -10.54 20.56 6.08
N TYR A 237 -10.14 19.76 7.07
CA TYR A 237 -11.09 19.01 7.88
C TYR A 237 -12.00 19.99 8.64
N LYS A 238 -13.32 19.78 8.51
CA LYS A 238 -14.36 20.56 9.23
C LYS A 238 -15.26 19.68 10.08
N LYS A 239 -15.65 18.53 9.51
CA LYS A 239 -16.46 17.49 10.15
C LYS A 239 -16.16 16.16 9.47
N ASP A 240 -16.47 15.08 10.17
CA ASP A 240 -16.35 13.74 9.64
C ASP A 240 -17.27 13.56 8.42
N ASN A 241 -16.69 13.03 7.35
CA ASN A 241 -17.39 12.53 6.19
C ASN A 241 -16.83 11.13 5.88
N VAL A 242 -17.73 10.15 5.84
CA VAL A 242 -17.45 8.72 5.81
C VAL A 242 -18.37 8.12 4.75
N LEU A 243 -17.81 7.39 3.79
CA LEU A 243 -18.55 6.85 2.64
C LEU A 243 -17.86 5.59 2.09
N PHE A 244 -18.63 4.71 1.46
CA PHE A 244 -18.06 3.58 0.72
C PHE A 244 -17.39 4.06 -0.57
N THR A 245 -16.22 3.51 -0.89
CA THR A 245 -15.42 3.96 -2.03
C THR A 245 -16.16 3.65 -3.34
N THR A 246 -16.62 4.70 -4.02
CA THR A 246 -17.06 4.65 -5.43
C THR A 246 -16.04 5.37 -6.33
N ASP A 247 -15.70 6.61 -5.96
CA ASP A 247 -14.74 7.47 -6.67
C ASP A 247 -13.58 7.97 -5.79
N ASN A 248 -13.72 7.85 -4.46
CA ASN A 248 -12.72 8.32 -3.51
C ASN A 248 -11.62 7.29 -3.32
N TYR A 249 -10.38 7.75 -3.40
CA TYR A 249 -9.20 6.92 -3.27
C TYR A 249 -8.66 6.98 -1.84
N ILE A 250 -8.58 5.80 -1.23
CA ILE A 250 -7.77 5.57 -0.04
C ILE A 250 -6.30 5.62 -0.49
N GLU A 251 -5.48 6.43 0.17
CA GLU A 251 -4.08 6.59 -0.20
C GLU A 251 -3.19 5.64 0.61
N ALA A 252 -2.11 5.13 0.00
CA ALA A 252 -1.24 4.12 0.61
C ALA A 252 -0.65 4.53 1.97
N GLY A 253 -0.46 5.82 2.22
CA GLY A 253 0.06 6.37 3.47
C GLY A 253 -0.99 6.71 4.51
N ASN A 254 -2.27 6.38 4.29
CA ASN A 254 -3.35 6.63 5.24
C ASN A 254 -4.47 5.58 5.08
N PHE A 255 -4.13 4.32 5.35
CA PHE A 255 -5.10 3.23 5.33
C PHE A 255 -4.91 2.28 6.49
N SER A 256 -5.94 1.48 6.69
CA SER A 256 -5.96 0.34 7.59
C SER A 256 -6.59 -0.88 6.92
N LEU A 257 -6.17 -2.06 7.34
CA LEU A 257 -6.53 -3.35 6.74
C LEU A 257 -6.99 -4.33 7.81
N TYR A 258 -8.00 -5.13 7.47
CA TYR A 258 -8.45 -6.26 8.26
C TYR A 258 -8.06 -7.57 7.59
N LYS A 259 -7.19 -8.35 8.25
CA LYS A 259 -6.76 -9.73 7.96
C LYS A 259 -6.18 -10.07 6.56
N ILE A 260 -6.52 -9.37 5.49
CA ILE A 260 -6.11 -9.66 4.11
C ILE A 260 -4.59 -9.84 3.97
N PHE A 261 -3.82 -9.06 4.70
CA PHE A 261 -2.35 -9.09 4.70
C PHE A 261 -1.74 -10.41 5.22
N LYS A 262 -2.51 -11.24 5.93
CA LYS A 262 -2.07 -12.57 6.36
C LYS A 262 -2.11 -13.60 5.22
N TYR A 263 -2.90 -13.36 4.17
CA TYR A 263 -3.21 -14.35 3.15
C TYR A 263 -2.57 -14.07 1.80
N ILE A 264 -2.53 -12.80 1.38
CA ILE A 264 -2.03 -12.42 0.06
C ILE A 264 -0.86 -11.46 0.24
N PRO A 265 0.34 -11.75 -0.29
CA PRO A 265 1.43 -10.78 -0.30
C PRO A 265 1.23 -9.77 -1.42
N PHE A 266 1.89 -8.62 -1.29
CA PHE A 266 2.15 -7.72 -2.40
C PHE A 266 3.21 -8.30 -3.34
N SER A 267 3.19 -7.84 -4.59
CA SER A 267 4.21 -8.20 -5.58
C SER A 267 5.61 -7.79 -5.11
N PRO A 268 6.59 -8.71 -5.07
CA PRO A 268 7.95 -8.36 -4.67
C PRO A 268 8.71 -7.57 -5.76
N ALA A 269 8.08 -7.29 -6.90
CA ALA A 269 8.68 -6.62 -8.05
C ALA A 269 9.53 -5.40 -7.66
N ILE A 270 10.82 -5.49 -7.95
CA ILE A 270 11.80 -4.41 -7.81
C ILE A 270 11.58 -3.33 -8.86
N GLU A 271 11.93 -2.10 -8.51
CA GLU A 271 11.87 -0.92 -9.38
C GLU A 271 10.51 -0.79 -10.10
N THR A 272 9.42 -1.17 -9.40
CA THR A 272 8.06 -1.13 -9.94
C THR A 272 7.15 -0.41 -8.95
N SER A 273 6.58 0.72 -9.35
CA SER A 273 5.75 1.54 -8.46
C SER A 273 4.31 1.03 -8.40
N GLY A 274 3.57 1.39 -7.36
CA GLY A 274 2.13 1.11 -7.26
C GLY A 274 1.76 -0.35 -6.96
N THR A 275 2.73 -1.24 -6.75
CA THR A 275 2.47 -2.64 -6.35
C THR A 275 1.82 -2.72 -4.97
N ASP A 276 2.02 -1.72 -4.10
CA ASP A 276 1.40 -1.59 -2.79
C ASP A 276 -0.08 -1.14 -2.83
N TYR A 277 -0.65 -0.91 -4.02
CA TYR A 277 -2.09 -0.70 -4.22
C TYR A 277 -2.85 -2.01 -4.54
N LEU A 278 -2.20 -3.18 -4.52
CA LEU A 278 -2.81 -4.47 -4.85
C LEU A 278 -4.17 -4.70 -4.18
N TYR A 279 -4.26 -4.45 -2.87
CA TYR A 279 -5.50 -4.70 -2.12
C TYR A 279 -6.66 -3.83 -2.56
N HIS A 280 -6.42 -2.60 -3.02
CA HIS A 280 -7.48 -1.74 -3.56
C HIS A 280 -8.12 -2.40 -4.78
N ALA A 281 -7.28 -2.90 -5.70
CA ALA A 281 -7.76 -3.57 -6.89
C ALA A 281 -8.41 -4.92 -6.56
N LEU A 282 -7.83 -5.70 -5.64
CA LEU A 282 -8.37 -7.01 -5.27
C LEU A 282 -9.73 -6.88 -4.57
N LEU A 283 -9.85 -6.03 -3.56
CA LEU A 283 -11.10 -5.78 -2.83
C LEU A 283 -12.16 -5.18 -3.75
N GLY A 284 -11.80 -4.19 -4.59
CA GLY A 284 -12.71 -3.60 -5.54
C GLY A 284 -13.30 -4.61 -6.53
N ASN A 285 -12.47 -5.50 -7.09
CA ASN A 285 -12.94 -6.52 -8.04
C ASN A 285 -13.72 -7.65 -7.37
N LEU A 286 -13.42 -7.98 -6.10
CA LEU A 286 -14.26 -8.88 -5.31
C LEU A 286 -15.58 -8.22 -4.86
N ARG A 287 -15.71 -6.89 -4.98
CA ARG A 287 -16.75 -6.07 -4.36
C ARG A 287 -16.80 -6.24 -2.84
N LYS A 288 -15.62 -6.27 -2.22
CA LYS A 288 -15.51 -6.24 -0.76
C LYS A 288 -15.55 -4.81 -0.23
N PRO A 289 -16.25 -4.54 0.88
CA PRO A 289 -16.44 -3.18 1.35
C PRO A 289 -15.12 -2.49 1.74
N MET A 290 -14.92 -1.29 1.19
CA MET A 290 -13.86 -0.36 1.55
C MET A 290 -14.47 1.01 1.88
N LEU A 291 -14.02 1.60 2.97
CA LEU A 291 -14.60 2.84 3.49
C LEU A 291 -13.56 3.97 3.45
N TYR A 292 -13.96 5.08 2.83
CA TYR A 292 -13.19 6.31 2.78
C TYR A 292 -13.64 7.28 3.87
N HIS A 293 -12.68 7.99 4.48
CA HIS A 293 -12.95 9.13 5.35
C HIS A 293 -12.14 10.38 4.96
N ASN A 294 -12.71 11.55 5.21
CA ASN A 294 -12.04 12.83 4.94
C ASN A 294 -11.04 13.28 6.02
N ARG A 295 -10.76 12.46 7.04
CA ARG A 295 -9.61 12.64 7.95
C ARG A 295 -8.29 12.37 7.20
N ARG A 296 -7.93 13.31 6.33
CA ARG A 296 -6.71 13.25 5.53
C ARG A 296 -5.48 13.43 6.42
N VAL A 297 -4.35 12.89 6.00
CA VAL A 297 -3.03 13.20 6.57
C VAL A 297 -2.34 14.28 5.75
N ILE A 298 -1.51 15.10 6.38
CA ILE A 298 -0.68 16.06 5.65
C ILE A 298 0.49 15.29 5.04
N HIS A 299 0.62 15.36 3.72
CA HIS A 299 1.72 14.75 2.96
C HIS A 299 2.79 15.81 2.68
N GLY A 300 3.98 15.63 3.28
CA GLY A 300 5.10 16.56 3.17
C GLY A 300 6.25 15.95 2.37
N TYR A 301 6.57 16.51 1.21
CA TYR A 301 7.76 16.10 0.46
C TYR A 301 9.02 16.66 1.10
N THR A 302 10.08 15.84 1.16
CA THR A 302 11.44 16.37 1.21
C THR A 302 11.78 17.02 -0.14
N PRO A 303 12.52 18.15 -0.17
CA PRO A 303 12.88 18.85 -1.40
C PRO A 303 13.51 17.96 -2.50
N ASP A 304 14.19 16.88 -2.09
CA ASP A 304 14.96 15.97 -2.95
C ASP A 304 14.12 15.20 -4.00
N ARG A 305 12.79 15.17 -3.88
CA ARG A 305 11.92 14.46 -4.83
C ARG A 305 11.59 15.24 -6.11
N LYS A 306 12.00 16.50 -6.25
CA LYS A 306 11.63 17.36 -7.39
C LYS A 306 12.66 17.43 -8.52
N GLY A 307 13.74 16.65 -8.44
CA GLY A 307 14.75 16.59 -9.49
C GLY A 307 14.24 15.87 -10.75
N ALA A 308 14.79 16.24 -11.91
CA ALA A 308 14.46 15.61 -13.18
C ALA A 308 14.77 14.10 -13.18
N GLU A 309 15.87 13.70 -12.55
CA GLU A 309 16.29 12.31 -12.41
C GLU A 309 15.28 11.48 -11.61
N GLN A 310 14.86 11.97 -10.43
CA GLN A 310 13.90 11.28 -9.57
C GLN A 310 12.54 11.15 -10.27
N THR A 311 12.11 12.20 -10.98
CA THR A 311 10.88 12.17 -11.81
C THR A 311 10.99 11.10 -12.90
N CYS A 312 12.12 11.04 -13.61
CA CYS A 312 12.35 10.03 -14.64
C CYS A 312 12.31 8.62 -14.07
N MET A 313 12.99 8.37 -12.95
CA MET A 313 12.99 7.07 -12.29
C MET A 313 11.59 6.68 -11.83
N TYR A 314 10.83 7.59 -11.23
CA TYR A 314 9.46 7.32 -10.81
C TYR A 314 8.56 6.88 -11.98
N HIS A 315 8.59 7.63 -13.08
CA HIS A 315 7.77 7.32 -14.25
C HIS A 315 8.24 6.08 -15.02
N LEU A 316 9.53 5.75 -14.98
CA LEU A 316 10.04 4.48 -15.51
C LEU A 316 9.48 3.29 -14.71
N ARG A 317 9.47 3.38 -13.38
CA ARG A 317 8.84 2.38 -12.49
C ARG A 317 7.33 2.27 -12.75
N LEU A 318 6.68 3.39 -13.08
CA LEU A 318 5.28 3.40 -13.48
C LEU A 318 5.06 2.67 -14.82
N ALA A 319 5.97 2.83 -15.78
CA ALA A 319 5.92 2.09 -17.04
C ALA A 319 6.05 0.57 -16.82
N MET A 320 6.95 0.15 -15.93
CA MET A 320 7.04 -1.25 -15.49
C MET A 320 5.73 -1.74 -14.89
N TYR A 321 5.10 -0.94 -14.02
CA TYR A 321 3.80 -1.28 -13.45
C TYR A 321 2.70 -1.35 -14.51
N ARG A 322 2.72 -0.52 -15.55
CA ARG A 322 1.73 -0.62 -16.64
C ARG A 322 1.82 -1.95 -17.37
N CYS A 323 3.02 -2.44 -17.66
CA CYS A 323 3.21 -3.78 -18.23
C CYS A 323 2.79 -4.89 -17.28
N LEU A 324 3.20 -4.80 -16.01
CA LEU A 324 2.79 -5.75 -14.95
C LEU A 324 1.26 -5.82 -14.81
N SER A 325 0.59 -4.67 -14.84
CA SER A 325 -0.87 -4.56 -14.67
C SER A 325 -1.66 -5.29 -15.75
N ARG A 326 -1.08 -5.54 -16.94
CA ARG A 326 -1.77 -6.31 -18.01
C ARG A 326 -2.05 -7.74 -17.56
N TYR A 327 -1.12 -8.35 -16.83
CA TYR A 327 -1.36 -9.66 -16.22
C TYR A 327 -2.39 -9.56 -15.09
N TYR A 328 -2.27 -8.60 -14.19
CA TYR A 328 -3.25 -8.46 -13.10
C TYR A 328 -4.68 -8.21 -13.60
N MET A 329 -4.86 -7.56 -14.74
CA MET A 329 -6.19 -7.45 -15.36
C MET A 329 -6.80 -8.81 -15.72
N LEU A 330 -5.99 -9.82 -16.07
CA LEU A 330 -6.48 -11.18 -16.30
C LEU A 330 -6.97 -11.82 -14.99
N LEU A 331 -6.23 -11.63 -13.89
CA LEU A 331 -6.66 -12.07 -12.55
C LEU A 331 -7.97 -11.39 -12.14
N TYR A 332 -8.07 -10.06 -12.33
CA TYR A 332 -9.27 -9.32 -11.96
C TYR A 332 -10.48 -9.72 -12.81
N LYS A 333 -10.29 -9.97 -14.11
CA LYS A 333 -11.35 -10.48 -14.98
C LYS A 333 -11.84 -11.86 -14.50
N GLU A 334 -10.93 -12.72 -14.09
CA GLU A 334 -11.27 -14.05 -13.56
C GLU A 334 -12.01 -13.95 -12.23
N ILE A 335 -11.56 -13.08 -11.32
CA ILE A 335 -12.25 -12.80 -10.06
C ILE A 335 -13.68 -12.30 -10.30
N LEU A 336 -13.88 -11.40 -11.27
CA LEU A 336 -15.21 -10.90 -11.62
C LEU A 336 -16.11 -12.00 -12.20
N ARG A 337 -15.52 -13.00 -12.86
CA ARG A 337 -16.25 -14.14 -13.43
C ARG A 337 -16.75 -15.09 -12.34
N ASP A 338 -15.88 -15.46 -11.39
CA ASP A 338 -16.25 -16.35 -10.29
C ASP A 338 -15.48 -15.99 -9.02
N LYS A 339 -16.12 -15.18 -8.17
CA LYS A 339 -15.54 -14.71 -6.90
C LYS A 339 -15.36 -15.83 -5.87
N ASN A 340 -16.22 -16.85 -5.93
CA ASN A 340 -16.25 -17.91 -4.92
C ASN A 340 -15.03 -18.81 -5.02
N ILE A 341 -14.40 -18.91 -6.19
CA ILE A 341 -13.14 -19.64 -6.37
C ILE A 341 -11.99 -18.96 -5.60
N PHE A 342 -12.00 -17.63 -5.52
CA PHE A 342 -10.93 -16.83 -4.90
C PHE A 342 -11.14 -16.55 -3.41
N MET A 343 -12.27 -17.00 -2.85
CA MET A 343 -12.62 -16.85 -1.44
C MET A 343 -12.94 -18.22 -0.83
N LYS A 344 -12.47 -18.49 0.38
CA LYS A 344 -12.81 -19.70 1.14
C LYS A 344 -13.13 -19.30 2.57
N ASN A 345 -14.38 -19.52 3.00
CA ASN A 345 -14.85 -19.16 4.35
C ASN A 345 -14.52 -17.70 4.73
N GLU A 346 -14.85 -16.74 3.85
CA GLU A 346 -14.54 -15.30 4.01
C GLU A 346 -13.04 -14.93 3.99
N LEU A 347 -12.15 -15.89 3.74
CA LEU A 347 -10.71 -15.67 3.60
C LEU A 347 -10.28 -15.74 2.14
N PHE A 348 -9.17 -15.07 1.81
CA PHE A 348 -8.62 -15.09 0.46
C PHE A 348 -7.97 -16.45 0.16
N ASN A 349 -8.34 -17.06 -0.96
CA ASN A 349 -7.79 -18.34 -1.40
C ASN A 349 -6.43 -18.15 -2.07
N HIS A 350 -5.40 -17.92 -1.25
CA HIS A 350 -4.02 -17.68 -1.70
C HIS A 350 -3.47 -18.80 -2.60
N THR A 351 -3.84 -20.06 -2.37
CA THR A 351 -3.42 -21.17 -3.23
C THR A 351 -3.94 -21.02 -4.66
N VAL A 352 -5.22 -20.65 -4.82
CA VAL A 352 -5.81 -20.43 -6.15
C VAL A 352 -5.24 -19.18 -6.79
N ILE A 353 -5.11 -18.08 -6.05
CA ILE A 353 -4.53 -16.82 -6.55
C ILE A 353 -3.09 -17.06 -7.03
N GLY A 354 -2.26 -17.72 -6.22
CA GLY A 354 -0.87 -18.00 -6.56
C GLY A 354 -0.72 -18.89 -7.80
N LYS A 355 -1.51 -19.96 -7.92
CA LYS A 355 -1.54 -20.81 -9.12
C LYS A 355 -1.97 -20.01 -10.36
N PHE A 356 -3.02 -19.21 -10.22
CA PHE A 356 -3.51 -18.40 -11.33
C PHE A 356 -2.47 -17.38 -11.80
N LEU A 357 -1.75 -16.73 -10.88
CA LEU A 357 -0.64 -15.82 -11.20
C LEU A 357 0.47 -16.54 -11.99
N ILE A 358 0.86 -17.75 -11.58
CA ILE A 358 1.85 -18.57 -12.30
C ILE A 358 1.36 -18.96 -13.70
N ASP A 359 0.07 -19.22 -13.88
CA ASP A 359 -0.46 -19.60 -15.18
C ASP A 359 -0.59 -18.41 -16.13
N ILE A 360 -1.04 -17.26 -15.64
CA ILE A 360 -1.10 -16.06 -16.48
C ILE A 360 0.28 -15.54 -16.82
N SER A 361 1.31 -15.74 -15.99
CA SER A 361 2.67 -15.28 -16.29
C SER A 361 3.28 -15.95 -17.53
N LYS A 362 2.72 -17.09 -17.96
CA LYS A 362 3.13 -17.82 -19.18
C LYS A 362 2.45 -17.29 -20.44
N LYS A 363 1.45 -16.41 -20.33
CA LYS A 363 0.73 -15.86 -21.48
C LYS A 363 1.58 -14.82 -22.20
N ASP A 364 1.55 -14.84 -23.53
CA ASP A 364 2.18 -13.79 -24.33
C ASP A 364 1.29 -12.55 -24.39
N LEU A 365 1.66 -11.51 -23.63
CA LEU A 365 1.02 -10.19 -23.62
C LEU A 365 1.89 -9.11 -24.27
N LYS A 366 2.92 -9.50 -25.03
CA LYS A 366 3.90 -8.54 -25.59
C LYS A 366 3.24 -7.45 -26.42
N ARG A 367 2.19 -7.79 -27.18
CA ARG A 367 1.50 -6.82 -28.03
C ARG A 367 0.81 -5.74 -27.18
N GLU A 368 0.00 -6.15 -26.21
CA GLU A 368 -0.73 -5.27 -25.29
C GLU A 368 0.23 -4.41 -24.45
N GLN A 369 1.40 -4.97 -24.10
CA GLN A 369 2.43 -4.26 -23.37
C GLN A 369 3.21 -3.27 -24.25
N LYS A 370 3.45 -3.59 -25.52
CA LYS A 370 4.02 -2.62 -26.47
C LYS A 370 3.05 -1.46 -26.68
N GLU A 371 1.78 -1.74 -26.93
CA GLU A 371 0.73 -0.73 -27.12
C GLU A 371 0.64 0.25 -25.93
N ILE A 372 0.67 -0.25 -24.69
CA ILE A 372 0.60 0.63 -23.51
C ILE A 372 1.87 1.49 -23.34
N LEU A 373 3.06 0.94 -23.64
CA LEU A 373 4.31 1.68 -23.58
C LEU A 373 4.41 2.73 -24.68
N ASP A 374 3.99 2.40 -25.91
CA ASP A 374 3.93 3.33 -27.02
C ASP A 374 3.00 4.50 -26.73
N ALA A 375 1.81 4.23 -26.18
CA ALA A 375 0.91 5.28 -25.74
C ALA A 375 1.54 6.19 -24.65
N MET A 376 2.28 5.61 -23.70
CA MET A 376 3.01 6.41 -22.70
C MET A 376 4.11 7.26 -23.33
N ILE A 377 4.90 6.70 -24.25
CA ILE A 377 5.96 7.41 -24.98
C ILE A 377 5.38 8.61 -25.74
N ASP A 378 4.27 8.42 -26.45
CA ASP A 378 3.60 9.48 -27.22
C ASP A 378 3.07 10.58 -26.31
N ILE A 379 2.48 10.21 -25.17
CA ILE A 379 2.04 11.17 -24.14
C ILE A 379 3.22 12.02 -23.66
N TYR A 380 4.34 11.39 -23.29
CA TYR A 380 5.50 12.10 -22.75
C TYR A 380 6.20 12.98 -23.79
N LYS A 381 6.38 12.49 -25.03
CA LYS A 381 6.90 13.31 -26.13
C LYS A 381 6.00 14.52 -26.40
N GLY A 382 4.68 14.31 -26.32
CA GLY A 382 3.69 15.37 -26.47
C GLY A 382 3.69 16.42 -25.35
N VAL A 383 4.44 16.24 -24.26
CA VAL A 383 4.58 17.26 -23.21
C VAL A 383 5.45 18.45 -23.67
N ASN A 384 6.38 18.22 -24.61
CA ASN A 384 7.34 19.22 -25.09
C ASN A 384 8.24 19.82 -23.97
N ASP A 385 8.66 18.98 -23.01
CA ASP A 385 9.62 19.32 -21.96
C ASP A 385 10.79 18.33 -22.02
N ASN A 386 12.02 18.82 -21.92
CA ASN A 386 13.24 18.02 -22.03
C ASN A 386 13.25 16.83 -21.07
N LYS A 387 12.73 16.99 -19.83
CA LYS A 387 12.71 15.91 -18.84
C LYS A 387 11.84 14.73 -19.29
N TYR A 388 10.68 15.02 -19.90
CA TYR A 388 9.76 13.99 -20.39
C TYR A 388 10.22 13.40 -21.73
N THR A 389 10.94 14.16 -22.55
CA THR A 389 11.63 13.63 -23.74
C THR A 389 12.70 12.61 -23.36
N ILE A 390 13.54 12.93 -22.36
CA ILE A 390 14.54 12.00 -21.82
C ILE A 390 13.86 10.74 -21.26
N LEU A 391 12.78 10.90 -20.48
CA LEU A 391 11.99 9.76 -19.99
C LEU A 391 11.45 8.90 -21.13
N ALA A 392 10.85 9.50 -22.17
CA ALA A 392 10.33 8.77 -23.32
C ALA A 392 11.43 7.95 -24.01
N ASN A 393 12.60 8.56 -24.22
CA ASN A 393 13.77 7.87 -24.80
C ASN A 393 14.28 6.73 -23.90
N ASN A 394 14.25 6.91 -22.58
CA ASN A 394 14.60 5.86 -21.62
C ASN A 394 13.61 4.68 -21.69
N ILE A 395 12.31 4.94 -21.82
CA ILE A 395 11.31 3.87 -22.02
C ILE A 395 11.55 3.15 -23.35
N ILE A 396 11.82 3.87 -24.44
CA ILE A 396 12.16 3.27 -25.75
C ILE A 396 13.36 2.35 -25.63
N LYS A 397 14.46 2.82 -25.03
CA LYS A 397 15.70 2.06 -24.86
C LYS A 397 15.51 0.78 -24.03
N ASN A 398 14.62 0.82 -23.04
CA ASN A 398 14.40 -0.29 -22.10
C ASN A 398 13.12 -1.09 -22.39
N LYS A 399 12.46 -0.88 -23.53
CA LYS A 399 11.13 -1.46 -23.82
C LYS A 399 11.09 -2.98 -23.68
N ASP A 400 12.04 -3.68 -24.31
CA ASP A 400 12.08 -5.15 -24.25
C ASP A 400 12.41 -5.66 -22.84
N TYR A 401 13.28 -4.97 -22.11
CA TYR A 401 13.56 -5.28 -20.71
C TYR A 401 12.30 -5.15 -19.85
N ILE A 402 11.57 -4.04 -19.97
CA ILE A 402 10.33 -3.78 -19.21
C ILE A 402 9.29 -4.87 -19.47
N ILE A 403 9.12 -5.26 -20.74
CA ILE A 403 8.19 -6.31 -21.17
C ILE A 403 8.60 -7.66 -20.58
N ASN A 404 9.85 -8.08 -20.77
CA ASN A 404 10.33 -9.39 -20.32
C ASN A 404 10.35 -9.50 -18.78
N LYS A 405 10.65 -8.40 -18.08
CA LYS A 405 10.63 -8.37 -16.61
C LYS A 405 9.24 -8.64 -16.05
N SER A 406 8.20 -8.10 -16.70
CA SER A 406 6.84 -8.15 -16.16
C SER A 406 6.26 -9.56 -16.00
N SER A 407 6.56 -10.50 -16.91
CA SER A 407 6.11 -11.90 -16.74
C SER A 407 6.80 -12.57 -15.56
N MET A 408 8.10 -12.31 -15.37
CA MET A 408 8.87 -12.83 -14.25
C MET A 408 8.36 -12.26 -12.91
N ASP A 409 8.05 -10.96 -12.85
CA ASP A 409 7.48 -10.34 -11.66
C ASP A 409 6.14 -10.98 -11.25
N VAL A 410 5.30 -11.36 -12.22
CA VAL A 410 4.02 -12.05 -11.94
C VAL A 410 4.24 -13.48 -11.48
N TYR A 411 5.17 -14.20 -12.13
CA TYR A 411 5.55 -15.55 -11.72
C TYR A 411 6.04 -15.55 -10.26
N ASN A 412 6.98 -14.67 -9.95
CA ASN A 412 7.54 -14.48 -8.60
C ASN A 412 6.45 -14.12 -7.58
N HIS A 413 5.51 -13.24 -7.95
CA HIS A 413 4.38 -12.94 -7.08
C HIS A 413 3.49 -14.16 -6.82
N GLY A 414 3.26 -15.00 -7.85
CA GLY A 414 2.53 -16.25 -7.72
C GLY A 414 3.21 -17.24 -6.77
N ILE A 415 4.51 -17.46 -6.95
CA ILE A 415 5.34 -18.34 -6.09
C ILE A 415 5.31 -17.87 -4.63
N LEU A 416 5.52 -16.56 -4.39
CA LEU A 416 5.44 -16.01 -3.04
C LEU A 416 4.02 -16.16 -2.44
N THR A 417 2.98 -15.97 -3.24
CA THR A 417 1.58 -16.09 -2.78
C THR A 417 1.25 -17.51 -2.32
N LEU A 418 1.80 -18.54 -2.98
CA LEU A 418 1.58 -19.93 -2.55
C LEU A 418 2.16 -20.23 -1.16
N GLN A 419 3.27 -19.58 -0.79
CA GLN A 419 3.94 -19.82 0.49
C GLN A 419 3.54 -18.82 1.58
N TRP A 420 2.86 -17.72 1.22
CA TRP A 420 2.65 -16.60 2.11
C TRP A 420 1.92 -16.97 3.40
N SER A 421 0.83 -17.72 3.31
CA SER A 421 0.07 -18.14 4.51
C SER A 421 0.90 -19.04 5.43
N ASN A 422 1.83 -19.85 4.88
CA ASN A 422 2.74 -20.65 5.69
C ASN A 422 3.77 -19.77 6.42
N ILE A 423 4.30 -18.75 5.73
CA ILE A 423 5.25 -17.78 6.30
C ILE A 423 4.59 -16.98 7.44
N THR A 424 3.41 -16.39 7.19
CA THR A 424 2.72 -15.57 8.18
C THR A 424 2.24 -16.40 9.37
N LYS A 425 1.71 -17.61 9.12
CA LYS A 425 1.30 -18.53 10.18
C LYS A 425 2.49 -18.98 11.04
N PHE A 426 3.61 -19.36 10.42
CA PHE A 426 4.81 -19.72 11.18
C PHE A 426 5.32 -18.54 12.02
N ALA A 427 5.30 -17.33 11.45
CA ALA A 427 5.66 -16.12 12.18
C ALA A 427 4.76 -15.91 13.40
N GLU A 428 3.46 -16.10 13.24
CA GLU A 428 2.47 -15.99 14.30
C GLU A 428 2.71 -17.06 15.39
N GLU A 429 2.83 -18.33 15.03
CA GLU A 429 3.03 -19.46 15.96
C GLU A 429 4.37 -19.41 16.72
N ASN A 430 5.40 -18.80 16.14
CA ASN A 430 6.75 -18.72 16.69
C ASN A 430 7.15 -17.30 17.10
N SER A 431 6.17 -16.41 17.29
CA SER A 431 6.39 -14.97 17.51
C SER A 431 7.38 -14.67 18.63
N ARG A 432 7.25 -15.34 19.78
CA ARG A 432 8.14 -15.16 20.93
C ARG A 432 9.60 -15.48 20.60
N TYR A 433 9.86 -16.52 19.82
CA TYR A 433 11.21 -16.87 19.41
C TYR A 433 11.75 -15.85 18.41
N LEU A 434 10.97 -15.55 17.37
CA LEU A 434 11.39 -14.67 16.27
C LEU A 434 11.61 -13.21 16.70
N LEU A 435 10.86 -12.72 17.69
CA LEU A 435 11.06 -11.40 18.27
C LEU A 435 12.34 -11.30 19.13
N ASN A 436 12.92 -12.44 19.54
CA ASN A 436 14.10 -12.55 20.41
C ASN A 436 15.38 -13.06 19.69
N LEU A 437 15.31 -13.42 18.40
CA LEU A 437 16.44 -13.22 17.47
C LEU A 437 16.90 -11.77 17.58
#